data_AF-A0A8J3GFU7-F1
#
_entry.id   AF-A0A8J3GFU7-F1
#
_cell.length_a   1.000
_cell.length_b   1.000
_cell.length_c   1.000
_cell.angle_alpha   90.00
_cell.angle_beta   90.00
_cell.angle_gamma   90.00
#
_symmetry.space_group_name_H-M   'P 1'
#
loop_
_entity.id
_entity.type
_entity.pdbx_description
1 polymer ?
#
loop_
_entity_poly.entity_id
_entity_poly.type
_entity_poly.pdbx_seq_one_letter_code
_entity_poly.pdbx_strand_id
1 'polypeptide(L)' 'MSGNSITVELSDTIIAALDDWRVKRQPSPTRSVAIATVLDEWARTKPGRSMTIVDEGTHPEELNASNDD' A
#
# COMPACT_ATOMS: atom_id res chain seq x y z
N MET A 1 2.91 -16.75 0.83
CA MET A 1 2.75 -15.29 0.90
C MET A 1 1.63 -15.01 1.88
N SER A 2 1.91 -14.37 3.01
CA SER A 2 0.87 -13.92 3.95
C SER A 2 0.19 -12.69 3.36
N GLY A 3 -1.09 -12.81 3.00
CA GLY A 3 -1.89 -11.68 2.59
C GLY A 3 -2.39 -10.93 3.82
N ASN A 4 -2.12 -9.62 3.91
CA ASN A 4 -2.79 -8.77 4.88
C ASN A 4 -4.14 -8.35 4.31
N SER A 5 -5.21 -8.51 5.10
CA SER A 5 -6.55 -8.03 4.77
C SER A 5 -6.86 -6.78 5.56
N ILE A 6 -7.42 -5.77 4.89
CA ILE A 6 -7.94 -4.56 5.53
C ILE A 6 -9.35 -4.30 5.00
N THR A 7 -10.22 -3.77 5.85
CA THR A 7 -11.54 -3.27 5.45
C THR A 7 -11.44 -1.78 5.18
N VAL A 8 -12.00 -1.34 4.06
CA VAL A 8 -12.07 0.07 3.68
C VAL A 8 -13.51 0.43 3.34
N GLU A 9 -13.94 1.60 3.76
CA GLU A 9 -15.22 2.16 3.37
C GLU A 9 -15.02 3.08 2.16
N LEU A 10 -15.85 2.89 1.13
CA LEU A 10 -15.83 3.69 -0.09
C LEU A 10 -17.23 4.25 -0.32
N SER A 11 -17.32 5.44 -0.89
CA SER A 11 -18.61 6.00 -1.28
C SER A 11 -19.24 5.20 -2.42
N ASP A 12 -20.57 5.20 -2.50
CA ASP A 12 -21.32 4.53 -3.56
C ASP A 12 -20.88 4.96 -4.96
N THR A 13 -20.54 6.24 -5.12
CA THR A 13 -20.02 6.77 -6.39
C THR A 13 -18.71 6.12 -6.79
N ILE A 14 -17.80 5.91 -5.85
CA ILE A 14 -16.51 5.23 -6.11
C ILE A 14 -16.74 3.75 -6.41
N ILE A 15 -17.65 3.10 -5.68
CA ILE A 15 -18.01 1.69 -5.93
C ILE A 15 -18.56 1.52 -7.35
N ALA A 16 -19.47 2.40 -7.77
CA ALA A 16 -20.05 2.37 -9.12
C ALA A 16 -18.98 2.58 -10.21
N ALA A 17 -18.07 3.54 -10.01
CA ALA A 17 -16.97 3.79 -10.94
C ALA A 17 -15.99 2.60 -11.02
N LEU A 18 -15.71 1.95 -9.89
CA LEU A 18 -14.87 0.74 -9.84
C LEU A 18 -15.52 -0.43 -10.58
N ASP A 19 -16.83 -0.63 -10.39
CA ASP A 19 -17.56 -1.70 -11.08
C ASP A 19 -17.62 -1.46 -12.60
N ASP A 20 -17.86 -0.22 -13.04
CA ASP A 20 -17.82 0.15 -14.46
C ASP A 20 -16.43 -0.03 -15.08
N TRP A 21 -15.38 0.43 -14.39
CA TRP A 21 -14.00 0.20 -14.79
C TRP A 21 -13.67 -1.30 -14.88
N ARG A 22 -14.17 -2.11 -13.93
CA ARG A 22 -13.98 -3.57 -13.91
C ARG A 22 -14.64 -4.24 -15.11
N VAL A 23 -15.82 -3.78 -15.53
CA VAL A 23 -16.50 -4.35 -16.71
C VAL A 23 -15.77 -3.97 -18.00
N LYS A 24 -15.29 -2.73 -18.11
CA LYS A 24 -14.66 -2.21 -19.33
C LYS A 24 -13.28 -2.79 -19.63
N ARG A 25 -12.48 -3.11 -18.61
CA ARG A 25 -11.08 -3.51 -18.77
C ARG A 25 -10.85 -5.02 -18.96
N GLN A 26 -11.93 -5.80 -19.12
CA GLN A 26 -12.09 -7.28 -19.02
C GLN A 26 -12.72 -7.68 -17.70
N PRO A 27 -13.56 -8.73 -17.64
CA PRO A 27 -14.21 -9.19 -16.42
C PRO A 27 -13.19 -9.71 -15.41
N SER A 28 -12.56 -8.80 -14.67
CA SER A 28 -11.82 -9.14 -13.47
C SER A 28 -12.79 -9.79 -12.48
N PRO A 29 -12.42 -10.91 -11.85
CA PRO A 29 -13.37 -11.78 -11.18
C PRO A 29 -13.98 -11.16 -9.92
N THR A 30 -13.31 -10.20 -9.25
CA THR A 30 -13.79 -9.59 -7.99
C THR A 30 -13.39 -8.12 -7.85
N ARG A 31 -14.11 -7.38 -6.99
CA ARG A 31 -13.74 -6.01 -6.58
C ARG A 31 -12.37 -5.97 -5.91
N SER A 32 -12.00 -6.98 -5.12
CA SER A 32 -10.70 -7.04 -4.45
C SER A 32 -9.54 -7.11 -5.44
N VAL A 33 -9.68 -7.89 -6.52
CA VAL A 33 -8.69 -7.95 -7.60
C VAL A 33 -8.60 -6.61 -8.31
N ALA A 34 -9.74 -5.99 -8.63
CA ALA A 34 -9.76 -4.67 -9.26
C ALA A 34 -9.04 -3.59 -8.41
N ILE A 35 -9.30 -3.56 -7.10
CA ILE A 35 -8.63 -2.64 -6.17
C ILE A 35 -7.12 -2.92 -6.13
N ALA A 36 -6.72 -4.19 -6.03
CA ALA A 36 -5.30 -4.56 -6.02
C ALA A 36 -4.58 -4.11 -7.30
N THR A 37 -5.21 -4.25 -8.47
CA THR A 37 -4.67 -3.75 -9.74
C THR A 37 -4.51 -2.24 -9.74
N VAL A 38 -5.54 -1.49 -9.32
CA VAL A 38 -5.48 -0.02 -9.24
C VAL A 38 -4.35 0.43 -8.31
N LEU A 39 -4.20 -0.23 -7.15
CA LEU A 39 -3.14 0.09 -6.19
C LEU A 39 -1.74 -0.26 -6.72
N ASP A 40 -1.59 -1.38 -7.44
CA ASP A 40 -0.33 -1.74 -8.06
C ASP A 40 0.07 -0.75 -9.15
N GLU A 41 -0.87 -0.39 -10.03
CA GLU A 41 -0.67 0.64 -11.06
C GLU A 41 -0.30 1.99 -10.44
N TRP A 42 -1.07 2.46 -9.45
CA TRP A 42 -0.78 3.70 -8.73
C TRP A 42 0.61 3.68 -8.11
N ALA A 43 0.99 2.59 -7.47
CA ALA A 43 2.26 2.52 -6.78
C ALA A 43 3.47 2.43 -7.72
N ARG A 44 3.30 1.88 -8.94
CA ARG A 44 4.33 1.94 -10.00
C ARG A 44 4.54 3.37 -10.52
N THR A 45 3.50 4.21 -10.47
CA THR A 45 3.59 5.62 -10.92
C THR A 45 4.16 6.58 -9.89
N LYS A 46 4.46 6.13 -8.67
CA LYS A 46 5.08 6.96 -7.62
C LYS A 46 6.61 6.93 -7.74
N PRO A 47 7.29 8.08 -7.97
CA PRO A 47 8.73 8.15 -7.83
C PRO A 47 9.09 7.94 -6.36
N GLY A 48 9.93 6.94 -6.07
CA GLY A 48 10.41 6.67 -4.71
C GLY A 48 10.00 5.33 -4.10
N ARG A 49 9.36 4.40 -4.84
CA ARG A 49 9.16 3.03 -4.35
C ARG A 49 10.41 2.15 -4.50
N SER A 50 11.58 2.71 -4.24
CA SER A 50 12.63 1.95 -3.57
C SER A 50 12.13 1.79 -2.15
N MET A 51 11.91 0.56 -1.68
CA MET A 51 11.53 0.28 -0.29
C MET A 51 12.33 1.19 0.63
N THR A 52 11.67 2.16 1.27
CA THR A 52 12.21 2.78 2.45
C THR A 52 12.35 1.63 3.44
N ILE A 53 13.57 1.11 3.55
CA ILE A 53 14.05 0.51 4.79
C ILE A 53 13.62 1.53 5.84
N VAL A 54 12.77 1.10 6.77
CA VAL A 54 12.43 1.91 7.94
C VAL A 54 13.78 2.24 8.55
N ASP A 55 14.19 3.50 8.44
CA ASP A 55 15.33 4.01 9.17
C ASP A 55 14.89 3.99 10.62
N GLU A 56 15.14 2.86 11.29
CA GLU A 56 15.15 2.76 12.74
C GLU A 56 16.29 3.67 13.19
N GLY A 57 15.98 4.97 13.30
CA GLY A 57 16.89 5.95 13.85
C GLY A 57 17.50 5.38 15.13
N THR A 58 18.82 5.49 15.24
CA THR A 58 19.65 4.99 16.34
C THR A 58 18.92 5.07 17.67
N HIS A 59 18.73 3.91 18.29
CA HIS A 59 18.11 3.77 19.59
C HIS A 59 18.81 4.68 20.62
N PRO A 60 18.07 5.49 21.40
CA PRO A 60 18.67 6.45 22.34
C PRO A 60 19.57 5.79 23.40
N GLU A 61 19.39 4.49 23.67
CA GLU A 61 20.27 3.69 24.53
C GLU A 61 21.74 3.60 24.06
N GLU A 62 22.05 3.87 22.78
CA GLU A 62 23.45 3.85 22.27
C GLU A 62 24.22 5.15 22.52
N LEU A 63 23.54 6.27 22.80
CA LEU A 63 24.17 7.56 23.09
C LEU A 63 24.75 7.65 24.50
N ASN A 64 24.34 6.74 25.40
CA ASN A 64 24.73 6.77 26.81
C ASN A 64 25.93 5.86 27.13
N ALA A 65 26.36 5.02 26.20
CA ALA A 65 27.50 4.10 26.39
C ALA A 65 28.86 4.71 26.01
N SER A 66 28.88 5.88 25.36
CA SER A 66 30.09 6.48 24.83
C SER A 66 30.64 7.65 25.66
N ASN A 67 30.17 7.82 26.90
CA ASN A 67 30.57 8.92 27.78
C ASN A 67 31.23 8.47 29.08
N ASP A 68 31.69 7.21 29.14
CA ASP A 68 32.35 6.62 30.32
C ASP A 68 33.60 5.81 29.88
N ASP A 69 34.56 6.48 29.23
CA ASP A 69 36.00 6.14 29.22
C ASP A 69 36.85 7.35 28.79
#